data_AF-A0A1R1ERK1-F1
#
_entry.id   AF-A0A1R1ERK1-F1
#
_cell.length_a   1.000
_cell.length_b   1.000
_cell.length_c   1.000
_cell.angle_alpha   90.00
_cell.angle_beta   90.00
_cell.angle_gamma   90.00
#
_symmetry.space_group_name_H-M   'P 1'
#
loop_
_entity.id
_entity.type
_entity.pdbx_description
1 polymer ?
#
loop_
_entity_poly.entity_id
_entity_poly.type
_entity_poly.pdbx_seq_one_letter_code
_entity_poly.pdbx_strand_id
1 'polypeptide(L)'
;MTSIDLNPSKDKISGGRRISRGIFMGLSWILVACITVQVYIAGSAVFQNPVNWRLHENFVHFFGFAPLLMIIFAITGKCFKGSAWLSLAMFVLIDLQYMTAHVPALGAMHPVMALVLILLSLYTALRSTRRQ
;
A
#
# COMPACT_ATOMS: atom_id res chain seq x y z
N MET A 1 -23.12 8.16 42.77
CA MET A 1 -23.88 7.34 41.80
C MET A 1 -23.35 7.62 40.41
N THR A 2 -22.36 6.85 39.97
CA THR A 2 -21.77 6.94 38.64
C THR A 2 -22.47 5.88 37.80
N SER A 3 -23.38 6.28 36.93
CA SER A 3 -24.01 5.37 35.98
C SER A 3 -22.94 4.90 34.98
N ILE A 4 -22.46 3.67 35.14
CA ILE A 4 -21.67 2.99 34.13
C ILE A 4 -22.58 2.81 32.91
N ASP A 5 -22.36 3.61 31.86
CA ASP A 5 -23.08 3.51 30.58
C ASP A 5 -22.62 2.23 29.86
N LEU A 6 -23.16 1.08 30.29
CA LEU A 6 -22.92 -0.24 29.69
C LEU A 6 -23.68 -0.35 28.36
N ASN A 7 -23.20 0.32 27.32
CA ASN A 7 -23.69 0.12 25.95
C ASN A 7 -22.72 -0.78 25.15
N PRO A 8 -22.93 -2.11 25.15
CA PRO A 8 -22.01 -3.07 24.53
C PRO A 8 -21.86 -2.88 23.01
N SER A 9 -22.78 -2.18 22.35
CA SER A 9 -22.67 -1.89 20.91
C SER A 9 -21.57 -0.86 20.59
N LYS A 10 -21.38 0.15 21.45
CA LYS A 10 -20.34 1.18 21.27
C LYS A 10 -18.95 0.57 21.40
N ASP A 11 -18.77 -0.37 22.33
CA ASP A 11 -17.51 -1.06 22.59
C ASP A 11 -17.12 -2.00 21.45
N LYS A 12 -18.08 -2.66 20.79
CA LYS A 12 -17.79 -3.48 19.59
C LYS A 12 -17.35 -2.62 18.40
N ILE A 13 -18.02 -1.48 18.16
CA ILE A 13 -17.67 -0.57 17.05
C ILE A 13 -16.31 0.11 17.28
N SER A 14 -15.94 0.41 18.53
CA SER A 14 -14.62 0.95 18.86
C SER A 14 -13.51 -0.09 18.68
N GLY A 15 -13.76 -1.34 19.11
CA GLY A 15 -12.84 -2.47 18.91
C GLY A 15 -12.60 -2.78 17.44
N GLY A 16 -13.66 -2.91 16.63
CA GLY A 16 -13.55 -3.19 15.19
C GLY A 16 -12.81 -2.09 14.41
N ARG A 17 -13.00 -0.82 14.78
CA ARG A 17 -12.23 0.30 14.21
C ARG A 17 -10.75 0.22 14.54
N ARG A 18 -10.40 -0.12 15.79
CA ARG A 18 -9.00 -0.27 16.21
C ARG A 18 -8.30 -1.40 15.45
N ILE A 19 -8.97 -2.53 15.27
CA ILE A 19 -8.45 -3.66 14.48
C ILE A 19 -8.25 -3.23 13.02
N SER A 20 -9.25 -2.60 12.40
CA SER A 20 -9.17 -2.16 11.00
C SER A 20 -8.02 -1.17 10.78
N ARG A 21 -7.83 -0.22 11.71
CA ARG A 21 -6.68 0.72 11.69
C ARG A 21 -5.34 -0.01 11.83
N GLY A 22 -5.27 -1.02 12.68
CA GLY A 22 -4.08 -1.86 12.84
C GLY A 22 -3.74 -2.65 11.57
N ILE A 23 -4.75 -3.24 10.93
CA ILE A 23 -4.58 -3.95 9.65
C ILE A 23 -4.14 -2.98 8.56
N PHE A 24 -4.77 -1.82 8.44
CA PHE A 24 -4.37 -0.78 7.49
C PHE A 24 -2.90 -0.37 7.67
N MET A 25 -2.49 -0.13 8.92
CA MET A 25 -1.09 0.19 9.25
C MET A 25 -0.15 -0.94 8.86
N GLY A 26 -0.48 -2.19 9.22
CA GLY A 26 0.32 -3.36 8.84
C GLY A 26 0.47 -3.51 7.33
N LEU A 27 -0.64 -3.44 6.58
CA LEU A 27 -0.64 -3.49 5.12
C LEU A 27 0.20 -2.38 4.50
N SER A 28 0.13 -1.15 5.02
CA SER A 28 0.91 -0.04 4.49
C SER A 28 2.43 -0.25 4.64
N TRP A 29 2.89 -0.79 5.76
CA TRP A 29 4.31 -1.11 5.97
C TRP A 29 4.75 -2.34 5.16
N ILE A 30 3.91 -3.36 5.05
CA ILE A 30 4.17 -4.51 4.17
C ILE A 30 4.31 -4.04 2.72
N LEU A 31 3.44 -3.15 2.25
CA LEU A 31 3.51 -2.60 0.90
C LEU A 31 4.83 -1.84 0.67
N VAL A 32 5.30 -1.02 1.62
CA VAL A 32 6.62 -0.38 1.56
C VAL A 32 7.74 -1.41 1.40
N ALA A 33 7.72 -2.48 2.20
CA ALA A 33 8.72 -3.55 2.10
C ALA A 33 8.66 -4.27 0.74
N CYS A 34 7.46 -4.62 0.25
CA CYS A 34 7.26 -5.22 -1.06
C CYS A 34 7.80 -4.35 -2.19
N ILE A 35 7.49 -3.05 -2.21
CA ILE A 35 8.00 -2.13 -3.23
C ILE A 35 9.53 -2.04 -3.17
N THR A 36 10.11 -2.02 -1.96
CA THR A 36 11.56 -1.98 -1.77
C THR A 36 12.23 -3.24 -2.37
N VAL A 37 11.66 -4.41 -2.10
CA VAL A 37 12.12 -5.68 -2.69
C VAL A 37 11.92 -5.69 -4.22
N GLN A 38 10.79 -5.19 -4.72
CA GLN A 38 10.50 -5.07 -6.16
C GLN A 38 11.57 -4.23 -6.89
N VAL A 39 11.97 -3.09 -6.30
CA VAL A 39 13.03 -2.21 -6.83
C VAL A 39 14.39 -2.91 -6.77
N TYR A 40 14.69 -3.63 -5.69
CA TYR A 40 15.92 -4.43 -5.59
C TYR A 40 16.00 -5.50 -6.69
N ILE A 41 14.92 -6.24 -6.94
CA ILE A 41 14.91 -7.28 -7.99
C ILE A 41 15.12 -6.65 -9.38
N ALA A 42 14.51 -5.49 -9.66
CA ALA A 42 14.77 -4.75 -10.89
C ALA A 42 16.25 -4.36 -11.03
N GLY A 43 16.85 -3.83 -9.96
CA GLY A 43 18.28 -3.51 -9.92
C GLY A 43 19.15 -4.75 -10.15
N SER A 44 18.83 -5.88 -9.53
CA SER A 44 19.52 -7.15 -9.77
C SER A 44 19.41 -7.61 -11.23
N ALA A 45 18.27 -7.39 -11.88
CA ALA A 45 18.09 -7.69 -13.29
C ALA A 45 18.96 -6.82 -14.22
N VAL A 46 19.16 -5.55 -13.86
CA VAL A 46 20.03 -4.60 -14.59
C VAL A 46 21.51 -4.91 -14.37
N PHE A 47 21.94 -5.12 -13.12
CA PHE A 47 23.35 -5.12 -12.75
C PHE A 47 23.96 -6.52 -12.59
N GLN A 48 23.14 -7.57 -12.46
CA GLN A 48 23.63 -8.93 -12.17
C GLN A 48 23.20 -9.93 -13.24
N ASN A 49 21.89 -10.15 -13.41
CA ASN A 49 21.38 -11.18 -14.33
C ASN A 49 19.99 -10.83 -14.88
N PRO A 50 19.84 -10.65 -16.21
CA PRO A 50 18.56 -10.34 -16.85
C PRO A 50 17.43 -11.34 -16.59
N VAL A 51 17.73 -12.60 -16.22
CA VAL A 51 16.72 -13.59 -15.82
C VAL A 51 15.84 -13.09 -14.66
N ASN A 52 16.38 -12.19 -13.82
CA ASN A 52 15.66 -11.62 -12.69
C ASN A 52 14.52 -10.68 -13.11
N TRP A 53 14.40 -10.27 -14.38
CA TRP A 53 13.22 -9.56 -14.88
C TRP A 53 11.95 -10.39 -14.71
N ARG A 54 12.04 -11.71 -14.95
CA ARG A 54 10.91 -12.62 -14.73
C ARG A 54 10.56 -12.74 -13.25
N LEU A 55 11.54 -12.61 -12.35
CA LEU A 55 11.26 -12.55 -10.91
C LEU A 55 10.57 -11.22 -10.55
N HIS A 56 11.02 -10.10 -11.10
CA HIS A 56 10.41 -8.78 -10.90
C HIS A 56 8.94 -8.78 -11.37
N GLU A 57 8.68 -9.23 -12.60
CA GLU A 57 7.33 -9.32 -13.17
C GLU A 57 6.40 -10.21 -12.34
N ASN A 58 6.88 -11.35 -11.85
CA ASN A 58 6.05 -12.25 -11.05
C ASN A 58 5.82 -11.74 -9.62
N PHE A 59 6.78 -11.01 -9.04
CA PHE A 59 6.70 -10.60 -7.64
C PHE A 59 5.55 -9.60 -7.37
N VAL A 60 5.21 -8.73 -8.33
CA VAL A 60 4.10 -7.77 -8.17
C VAL A 60 2.75 -8.45 -8.01
N HIS A 61 2.54 -9.65 -8.58
CA HIS A 61 1.27 -10.37 -8.46
C HIS A 61 0.93 -10.78 -7.01
N PHE A 62 1.93 -10.86 -6.11
CA PHE A 62 1.70 -11.15 -4.70
C PHE A 62 1.13 -9.96 -3.91
N PHE A 63 1.39 -8.72 -4.34
CA PHE A 63 1.05 -7.53 -3.56
C PHE A 63 0.32 -6.43 -4.34
N GLY A 64 0.17 -6.54 -5.65
CA GLY A 64 -0.47 -5.52 -6.50
C GLY A 64 -1.90 -5.17 -6.07
N PHE A 65 -2.62 -6.13 -5.47
CA PHE A 65 -3.96 -5.93 -4.93
C PHE A 65 -3.99 -5.46 -3.46
N ALA A 66 -2.86 -5.40 -2.76
CA ALA A 66 -2.82 -4.95 -1.36
C ALA A 66 -3.43 -3.55 -1.16
N PRO A 67 -3.23 -2.56 -2.06
CA PRO A 67 -3.89 -1.27 -1.92
C PRO A 67 -5.42 -1.32 -1.96
N LEU A 68 -6.04 -2.31 -2.63
CA LEU A 68 -7.50 -2.49 -2.59
C LEU A 68 -7.97 -2.91 -1.20
N LEU A 69 -7.25 -3.83 -0.55
CA LEU A 69 -7.51 -4.19 0.85
C LEU A 69 -7.32 -2.98 1.76
N MET A 70 -6.31 -2.15 1.50
CA MET A 70 -6.10 -0.91 2.24
C MET A 70 -7.28 0.07 2.09
N ILE A 71 -7.92 0.18 0.92
CA ILE A 71 -9.15 1.00 0.75
C ILE A 71 -10.25 0.51 1.70
N ILE A 72 -10.48 -0.80 1.77
CA ILE A 72 -11.51 -1.40 2.63
C ILE A 72 -11.24 -1.03 4.10
N PHE A 73 -10.02 -1.25 4.58
CA PHE A 73 -9.66 -0.97 5.97
C PHE A 73 -9.53 0.53 6.30
N ALA A 74 -9.21 1.36 5.31
CA ALA A 74 -9.25 2.81 5.44
C ALA A 74 -10.67 3.30 5.77
N ILE A 75 -11.66 2.78 5.05
CA ILE A 75 -13.08 3.16 5.21
C ILE A 75 -13.63 2.60 6.52
N THR A 76 -13.49 1.29 6.76
CA THR A 76 -14.05 0.63 7.97
C THR A 76 -13.36 1.09 9.25
N GLY A 77 -12.05 1.35 9.20
CA GLY A 77 -11.27 1.88 10.31
C GLY A 77 -11.49 3.37 10.58
N LYS A 78 -12.17 4.09 9.66
CA LYS A 78 -12.21 5.56 9.62
C LYS A 78 -10.82 6.14 9.83
N CYS A 79 -9.87 5.67 9.01
CA CYS A 79 -8.49 6.10 9.06
C CYS A 79 -8.37 7.61 8.77
N PHE A 80 -7.16 8.15 8.85
CA PHE A 80 -6.92 9.58 8.59
C PHE A 80 -7.51 10.03 7.22
N LYS A 81 -7.90 11.31 7.15
CA LYS A 81 -8.50 11.90 5.94
C LYS A 81 -7.61 11.69 4.71
N GLY A 82 -8.18 11.12 3.66
CA GLY A 82 -7.48 10.83 2.40
C GLY A 82 -6.81 9.44 2.33
N SER A 83 -6.83 8.63 3.40
CA SER A 83 -6.24 7.28 3.41
C SER A 83 -6.77 6.35 2.30
N ALA A 84 -8.08 6.37 2.03
CA ALA A 84 -8.67 5.61 0.93
C ALA A 84 -8.21 6.12 -0.45
N TRP A 85 -8.14 7.45 -0.64
CA TRP A 85 -7.66 8.06 -1.88
C TRP A 85 -6.18 7.80 -2.15
N LEU A 86 -5.34 7.83 -1.11
CA LEU A 86 -3.93 7.45 -1.22
C LEU A 86 -3.78 5.98 -1.61
N SER A 87 -4.60 5.10 -1.03
CA SER A 87 -4.61 3.67 -1.37
C SER A 87 -5.04 3.44 -2.82
N LEU A 88 -6.07 4.15 -3.28
CA LEU A 88 -6.49 4.12 -4.67
C LEU A 88 -5.41 4.66 -5.61
N ALA A 89 -4.76 5.77 -5.26
CA ALA A 89 -3.67 6.33 -6.06
C ALA A 89 -2.50 5.34 -6.18
N MET A 90 -2.13 4.64 -5.10
CA MET A 90 -1.12 3.58 -5.14
C MET A 90 -1.54 2.40 -6.03
N PHE A 91 -2.80 1.97 -5.97
CA PHE A 91 -3.34 0.93 -6.87
C PHE A 91 -3.19 1.33 -8.34
N VAL A 92 -3.72 2.50 -8.69
CA VAL A 92 -3.65 3.04 -10.06
C VAL A 92 -2.21 3.18 -10.53
N LEU A 93 -1.30 3.62 -9.66
CA LEU A 93 0.11 3.80 -10.01
C LEU A 93 0.85 2.47 -10.25
N ILE A 94 0.44 1.38 -9.59
CA ILE A 94 0.95 0.03 -9.88
C ILE A 94 0.48 -0.42 -11.27
N ASP A 95 -0.79 -0.22 -11.60
CA ASP A 95 -1.32 -0.61 -12.91
C ASP A 95 -0.73 0.25 -14.06
N LEU A 96 -0.55 1.56 -13.83
CA LEU A 96 0.10 2.45 -14.80
C LEU A 96 1.55 2.03 -15.09
N GLN A 97 2.27 1.52 -14.09
CA GLN A 97 3.61 0.96 -14.29
C GLN A 97 3.60 -0.25 -15.22
N TYR A 98 2.56 -1.10 -15.14
CA TYR A 98 2.40 -2.23 -16.05
C TYR A 98 2.04 -1.77 -17.48
N MET A 99 1.14 -0.80 -17.61
CA MET A 99 0.75 -0.26 -18.93
C MET A 99 1.92 0.42 -19.64
N THR A 100 2.64 1.29 -18.95
CA THR A 100 3.77 2.05 -19.54
C THR A 100 4.95 1.18 -19.94
N ALA A 101 5.20 0.07 -19.23
CA ALA A 101 6.27 -0.87 -19.58
C ALA A 101 6.10 -1.48 -20.99
N HIS A 102 4.86 -1.58 -21.48
CA HIS A 102 4.55 -2.17 -22.79
C HIS A 102 4.42 -1.14 -23.93
N VAL A 103 4.55 0.17 -23.63
CA VAL A 103 4.44 1.23 -24.63
C VAL A 103 5.83 1.79 -24.96
N PRO A 104 6.31 1.69 -26.21
CA PRO A 104 7.57 2.29 -26.64
C PRO A 104 7.63 3.79 -26.28
N ALA A 105 8.79 4.26 -25.83
CA ALA A 105 9.05 5.59 -25.25
C ALA A 105 8.46 5.87 -23.85
N LEU A 106 7.36 5.22 -23.43
CA LEU A 106 6.81 5.41 -22.08
C LEU A 106 7.43 4.49 -21.02
N GLY A 107 8.10 3.41 -21.42
CA GLY A 107 8.78 2.50 -20.49
C GLY A 107 9.80 3.19 -19.57
N ALA A 108 10.42 4.28 -20.04
CA ALA A 108 11.34 5.09 -19.23
C ALA A 108 10.65 5.82 -18.05
N MET A 109 9.32 5.95 -18.06
CA MET A 109 8.56 6.50 -16.92
C MET A 109 8.36 5.49 -15.79
N HIS A 110 8.56 4.20 -16.04
CA HIS A 110 8.38 3.16 -15.03
C HIS A 110 9.21 3.43 -13.76
N PRO A 111 10.53 3.70 -13.83
CA PRO A 111 11.32 4.06 -12.65
C PRO A 111 10.84 5.33 -11.94
N VAL A 112 10.36 6.33 -12.67
CA VAL A 112 9.84 7.58 -12.09
C VAL A 112 8.57 7.29 -11.28
N MET A 113 7.67 6.47 -11.82
CA MET A 113 6.45 6.05 -11.12
C MET A 113 6.77 5.17 -9.91
N ALA A 114 7.79 4.30 -9.98
CA ALA A 114 8.23 3.52 -8.83
C ALA A 114 8.72 4.41 -7.68
N LEU A 115 9.45 5.50 -7.98
CA LEU A 115 9.87 6.50 -6.98
C LEU A 115 8.68 7.22 -6.35
N VAL A 116 7.70 7.64 -7.16
CA VAL A 116 6.47 8.24 -6.63
C VAL A 116 5.70 7.24 -5.75
N LEU A 117 5.62 5.98 -6.17
CA LEU A 117 4.91 4.92 -5.45
C LEU A 117 5.54 4.66 -4.08
N ILE A 118 6.87 4.54 -3.97
CA ILE A 118 7.53 4.30 -2.68
C ILE A 118 7.38 5.51 -1.75
N LEU A 119 7.47 6.74 -2.26
CA LEU A 119 7.26 7.96 -1.45
C LEU A 119 5.83 8.04 -0.92
N LEU A 120 4.84 7.75 -1.77
CA LEU A 120 3.42 7.75 -1.39
C LEU A 120 3.10 6.65 -0.36
N SER A 121 3.70 5.48 -0.54
CA SER A 121 3.57 4.34 0.37
C SER A 121 4.18 4.63 1.75
N LEU A 122 5.40 5.18 1.78
CA LEU A 122 6.05 5.62 3.01
C LEU A 122 5.25 6.71 3.72
N TYR A 123 4.78 7.73 2.99
CA TYR A 123 3.93 8.77 3.55
C TYR A 123 2.68 8.19 4.21
N THR A 124 2.02 7.25 3.53
CA THR A 124 0.81 6.57 4.03
C THR A 124 1.12 5.75 5.28
N ALA A 125 2.20 4.98 5.26
CA ALA A 125 2.62 4.14 6.39
C ALA A 125 2.98 4.96 7.63
N LEU A 126 3.79 6.01 7.46
CA LEU A 126 4.16 6.93 8.54
C LEU A 126 2.93 7.62 9.13
N ARG A 127 2.02 8.10 8.28
CA ARG A 127 0.80 8.78 8.73
C ARG A 127 -0.18 7.82 9.42
N SER A 128 -0.19 6.54 9.04
CA SER A 128 -0.99 5.51 9.72
C SER A 128 -0.48 5.16 11.12
N THR A 129 0.83 5.35 11.35
CA THR A 129 1.52 5.06 12.62
C THR A 129 1.33 6.19 13.64
N ARG A 130 1.23 7.45 13.17
CA ARG A 130 0.90 8.59 14.04
C ARG A 130 -0.50 8.38 14.61
N ARG A 131 -0.64 8.41 15.95
CA ARG A 131 -1.91 8.19 16.67
C ARG A 131 -3.05 8.97 15.98
N GLN A 132 -3.97 8.27 15.31
CA GLN A 132 -5.21 8.86 14.79
C GLN A 132 -6.29 8.95 15.87
#